data_AF-A0A2Z7D6T5-F1
#
_entry.id   AF-A0A2Z7D6T5-F1
#
_cell.length_a   1.000
_cell.length_b   1.000
_cell.length_c   1.000
_cell.angle_alpha   90.00
_cell.angle_beta   90.00
_cell.angle_gamma   90.00
#
_symmetry.space_group_name_H-M   'P 1'
#
loop_
_entity.id
_entity.type
_entity.pdbx_description
1 polymer ?
#
loop_
_entity_poly.entity_id
_entity_poly.type
_entity_poly.pdbx_seq_one_letter_code
_entity_poly.pdbx_strand_id
1 'polypeptide(L)'
;MMDVTLVNAIKMNETVDKLYQSASEPLLKSCFHVCTIYYGSAIGYLHKAIFALESSSYKDSFFCLTTSTSLARSCEETFAEPPAARKSPITAINDYYISISTVAEEIMSIFMKRKSP
;
A
#
# COMPACT_ATOMS: atom_id res chain seq x y z
N MET A 1 -1.27 -2.41 15.11
CA MET A 1 -1.01 -1.47 13.98
C MET A 1 -0.98 -2.18 12.64
N MET A 2 -0.31 -3.34 12.52
CA MET A 2 -0.28 -4.11 11.26
C MET A 2 -1.69 -4.44 10.73
N ASP A 3 -2.61 -4.90 11.59
CA ASP A 3 -4.00 -5.18 11.19
C ASP A 3 -4.75 -3.93 10.72
N VAL A 4 -4.48 -2.78 11.35
CA VAL A 4 -5.06 -1.50 10.94
C VAL A 4 -4.57 -1.12 9.55
N THR A 5 -3.28 -1.30 9.28
CA THR A 5 -2.70 -1.10 7.94
C THR A 5 -3.35 -2.03 6.92
N LEU A 6 -3.52 -3.32 7.25
CA LEU A 6 -4.18 -4.30 6.38
C LEU A 6 -5.63 -3.92 6.05
N VAL A 7 -6.43 -3.59 7.06
CA VAL A 7 -7.83 -3.18 6.87
C VAL A 7 -7.92 -1.95 5.98
N ASN A 8 -7.01 -0.99 6.13
CA ASN A 8 -6.99 0.21 5.28
C ASN A 8 -6.51 -0.10 3.86
N ALA A 9 -5.54 -1.00 3.67
CA ALA A 9 -5.15 -1.46 2.34
C ALA A 9 -6.32 -2.14 1.61
N ILE A 10 -7.10 -2.98 2.30
CA ILE A 10 -8.29 -3.64 1.76
C ILE A 10 -9.33 -2.61 1.35
N LYS A 11 -9.69 -1.67 2.24
CA LYS A 11 -10.64 -0.58 1.93
C LYS A 11 -10.19 0.26 0.74
N MET A 12 -8.89 0.51 0.65
CA MET A 12 -8.31 1.27 -0.44
C MET A 12 -8.40 0.50 -1.76
N ASN A 13 -8.07 -0.79 -1.76
CA ASN A 13 -8.21 -1.65 -2.92
C ASN A 13 -9.67 -1.71 -3.42
N GLU A 14 -10.64 -1.87 -2.50
CA GLU A 14 -12.07 -1.84 -2.83
C GLU A 14 -12.51 -0.49 -3.43
N THR A 15 -11.93 0.61 -2.94
CA THR A 15 -12.24 1.95 -3.44
C THR A 15 -11.69 2.13 -4.85
N VAL A 16 -10.43 1.75 -5.09
CA VAL A 16 -9.81 1.81 -6.42
C VAL A 16 -10.52 0.88 -7.40
N ASP A 17 -10.93 -0.32 -6.99
CA ASP A 17 -11.67 -1.24 -7.86
C ASP A 17 -13.01 -0.63 -8.30
N LYS A 18 -13.77 -0.02 -7.38
CA LYS A 18 -15.00 0.72 -7.76
C LYS A 18 -14.72 1.85 -8.76
N LEU A 19 -13.63 2.59 -8.57
CA LEU A 19 -13.23 3.65 -9.49
C LEU A 19 -12.82 3.08 -10.86
N TYR A 20 -12.09 1.98 -10.89
CA TYR A 20 -11.75 1.26 -12.12
C TYR A 20 -12.98 0.80 -12.90
N GLN A 21 -13.96 0.20 -12.21
CA GLN A 21 -15.19 -0.27 -12.86
C GLN A 21 -16.05 0.88 -13.42
N SER A 22 -16.08 2.01 -12.71
CA SER A 22 -16.90 3.18 -13.08
C SER A 22 -16.23 4.15 -14.07
N ALA A 23 -14.90 4.07 -14.26
CA ALA A 23 -14.17 4.98 -15.13
C ALA A 23 -14.53 4.75 -16.62
N SER A 24 -14.96 5.84 -17.27
CA SER A 24 -15.21 5.89 -18.72
C SER A 24 -13.99 6.39 -19.51
N GLU A 25 -13.17 7.25 -18.90
CA GLU A 25 -11.96 7.78 -19.52
C GLU A 25 -10.86 6.69 -19.56
N PRO A 26 -10.36 6.30 -20.76
CA PRO A 26 -9.47 5.14 -20.89
C PRO A 26 -8.18 5.23 -20.09
N LEU A 27 -7.52 6.39 -20.09
CA LEU A 27 -6.26 6.55 -19.38
C LEU A 27 -6.48 6.51 -17.87
N LEU A 28 -7.54 7.15 -17.36
CA LEU A 28 -7.89 7.10 -15.95
C LEU A 28 -8.22 5.68 -15.49
N LYS A 29 -8.97 4.95 -16.33
CA LYS A 29 -9.26 3.54 -16.11
C LYS A 29 -7.97 2.70 -16.04
N SER A 30 -7.00 2.98 -16.91
CA SER A 30 -5.68 2.32 -16.86
C SER A 30 -4.93 2.62 -15.56
N CYS A 31 -4.91 3.87 -15.10
CA CYS A 31 -4.29 4.24 -13.82
C CYS A 31 -4.93 3.47 -12.65
N PHE A 32 -6.27 3.41 -12.60
CA PHE A 32 -6.95 2.65 -11.55
C PHE A 32 -6.68 1.14 -11.64
N HIS A 33 -6.59 0.57 -12.83
CA HIS A 33 -6.24 -0.84 -13.00
C HIS A 33 -4.85 -1.16 -12.44
N VAL A 34 -3.86 -0.31 -12.71
CA VAL A 34 -2.51 -0.46 -12.16
C VAL A 34 -2.54 -0.33 -10.63
N CYS A 35 -3.30 0.63 -10.10
CA CYS A 35 -3.49 0.76 -8.66
C CYS A 35 -4.14 -0.46 -8.00
N THR A 36 -5.11 -1.15 -8.63
CA THR A 36 -5.67 -2.38 -8.05
C THR A 36 -4.64 -3.50 -7.98
N ILE A 37 -3.73 -3.58 -8.96
CA ILE A 37 -2.60 -4.52 -8.93
C ILE A 37 -1.65 -4.19 -7.76
N TYR A 38 -1.32 -2.91 -7.58
CA TYR A 38 -0.44 -2.49 -6.49
C TYR A 38 -1.06 -2.72 -5.11
N TYR A 39 -2.33 -2.37 -4.88
CA TYR A 39 -2.97 -2.64 -3.59
C TYR A 39 -3.24 -4.12 -3.35
N GLY A 40 -3.59 -4.90 -4.38
CA GLY A 40 -3.66 -6.36 -4.27
C GLY A 40 -2.33 -6.96 -3.81
N SER A 41 -1.22 -6.47 -4.37
CA SER A 41 0.13 -6.86 -3.97
C SER A 41 0.46 -6.39 -2.55
N ALA A 42 0.11 -5.15 -2.20
CA ALA A 42 0.31 -4.57 -0.87
C ALA A 42 -0.39 -5.39 0.21
N ILE A 43 -1.65 -5.79 -0.02
CA ILE A 43 -2.40 -6.70 0.86
C ILE A 43 -1.65 -8.02 1.06
N GLY A 44 -1.16 -8.63 -0.04
CA GLY A 44 -0.36 -9.85 0.03
C GLY A 44 0.91 -9.69 0.86
N TYR A 45 1.61 -8.57 0.73
CA TYR A 45 2.78 -8.25 1.56
C TYR A 45 2.41 -7.99 3.03
N LEU A 46 1.28 -7.37 3.32
CA LEU A 46 0.82 -7.16 4.69
C LEU A 46 0.49 -8.48 5.39
N HIS A 47 -0.14 -9.44 4.71
CA HIS A 47 -0.33 -10.78 5.25
C HIS A 47 1.01 -11.44 5.59
N LYS A 48 2.01 -11.34 4.69
CA LYS A 48 3.38 -11.83 4.96
C LYS A 48 4.03 -11.11 6.13
N ALA A 49 3.83 -9.80 6.25
CA ALA A 49 4.38 -8.99 7.33
C ALA A 49 3.81 -9.40 8.69
N ILE A 50 2.49 -9.68 8.76
CA ILE A 50 1.81 -10.18 9.96
C ILE A 50 2.37 -11.56 10.34
N PHE A 51 2.39 -12.50 9.40
CA PHE A 51 2.91 -13.85 9.65
C PHE A 51 4.37 -13.84 10.12
N ALA A 52 5.22 -13.01 9.50
CA ALA A 52 6.62 -12.86 9.90
C ALA A 52 6.74 -12.24 11.30
N LEU A 53 5.89 -11.27 11.66
CA LEU A 53 5.86 -10.68 13.00
C LEU A 53 5.50 -11.73 14.05
N GLU A 54 4.46 -12.52 13.81
CA GLU A 54 4.03 -13.61 14.70
C GLU A 54 5.11 -14.68 14.88
N SER A 55 5.87 -14.93 13.82
CA SER A 55 7.02 -15.85 13.82
C SER A 55 8.31 -15.21 14.37
N SER A 56 8.26 -13.99 14.92
CA SER A 56 9.41 -13.22 15.39
C SER A 56 10.50 -12.93 14.34
N SER A 57 10.18 -13.06 13.05
CA SER A 57 11.06 -12.61 11.96
C SER A 57 10.85 -11.11 11.71
N TYR A 58 11.39 -10.29 12.60
CA TYR A 58 11.17 -8.83 12.58
C TYR A 58 11.75 -8.15 11.34
N LYS A 59 12.88 -8.64 10.81
CA LYS A 59 13.49 -8.12 9.57
C LYS A 59 12.59 -8.36 8.36
N ASP A 60 12.05 -9.57 8.22
CA ASP A 60 11.15 -9.91 7.12
C ASP A 60 9.81 -9.20 7.25
N SER A 61 9.30 -9.07 8.48
CA SER A 61 8.10 -8.30 8.76
C SER A 61 8.26 -6.84 8.35
N PHE A 62 9.38 -6.20 8.75
CA PHE A 62 9.71 -4.83 8.35
C PHE A 62 9.87 -4.69 6.82
N PHE A 63 10.57 -5.61 6.17
CA PHE A 63 10.72 -5.63 4.71
C PHE A 63 9.36 -5.73 3.99
N CYS A 64 8.50 -6.64 4.42
CA CYS A 64 7.18 -6.82 3.81
C CYS A 64 6.29 -5.59 4.02
N LEU A 65 6.30 -5.00 5.21
CA LEU A 65 5.55 -3.78 5.50
C LEU A 65 6.02 -2.59 4.65
N THR A 66 7.33 -2.35 4.59
CA THR A 66 7.91 -1.26 3.77
C THR A 66 7.66 -1.45 2.27
N THR A 67 7.65 -2.70 1.80
CA THR A 67 7.26 -3.03 0.43
C THR A 67 5.80 -2.68 0.17
N SER A 68 4.90 -3.02 1.11
CA SER A 68 3.48 -2.66 1.02
C SER A 68 3.25 -1.14 0.91
N THR A 69 3.94 -0.34 1.72
CA THR A 69 3.85 1.13 1.63
C THR A 69 4.39 1.66 0.32
N SER A 70 5.49 1.11 -0.18
CA SER A 70 6.10 1.52 -1.44
C SER A 70 5.17 1.28 -2.63
N LEU A 71 4.42 0.17 -2.63
CA LEU A 71 3.42 -0.13 -3.66
C LEU A 71 2.30 0.91 -3.69
N ALA A 72 1.87 1.41 -2.53
CA ALA A 72 0.89 2.49 -2.47
C ALA A 72 1.43 3.84 -3.00
N ARG A 73 2.72 4.11 -2.80
CA ARG A 73 3.39 5.26 -3.45
C ARG A 73 3.41 5.09 -4.97
N SER A 74 3.75 3.89 -5.47
CA SER A 74 3.75 3.61 -6.92
C SER A 74 2.37 3.70 -7.57
N CYS A 75 1.30 3.41 -6.84
CA CYS A 75 -0.06 3.69 -7.32
C CYS A 75 -0.27 5.20 -7.58
N GLU A 76 0.17 6.07 -6.67
CA GLU A 76 0.05 7.51 -6.88
C GLU A 76 0.93 8.00 -8.03
N GLU A 77 2.15 7.47 -8.13
CA GLU A 77 3.11 7.81 -9.20
C GLU A 77 2.55 7.47 -10.59
N THR A 78 1.71 6.43 -10.71
CA THR A 78 1.05 6.06 -11.98
C THR A 78 0.25 7.21 -12.60
N PHE A 79 -0.28 8.13 -11.80
CA PHE A 79 -1.01 9.30 -12.33
C PHE A 79 -0.08 10.39 -12.86
N ALA A 80 1.19 10.40 -12.47
CA ALA A 80 2.19 11.34 -12.97
C ALA A 80 2.93 10.82 -14.23
N GLU A 81 2.73 9.56 -14.61
CA GLU A 81 3.42 8.96 -15.75
C GLU A 81 2.89 9.46 -17.11
N PRO A 82 3.76 9.51 -18.15
CA PRO A 82 3.34 9.75 -19.53
C PRO A 82 2.28 8.73 -20.00
N PRO A 83 1.40 9.09 -20.96
CA PRO A 83 1.47 10.26 -21.84
C PRO A 83 0.79 11.52 -21.29
N ALA A 84 0.06 11.43 -20.18
CA ALA A 84 -0.72 12.55 -19.65
C ALA A 84 -0.69 12.54 -18.12
N ALA A 85 0.37 13.12 -17.57
CA ALA A 85 0.49 13.42 -16.15
C ALA A 85 -0.75 14.19 -15.69
N ARG A 86 -1.40 13.68 -14.66
CA ARG A 86 -2.67 14.18 -14.16
C ARG A 86 -2.68 14.18 -12.64
N LYS A 87 -3.57 14.98 -12.08
CA LYS A 87 -3.85 14.91 -10.65
C LYS A 87 -4.56 13.60 -10.34
N SER A 88 -4.04 12.83 -9.40
CA SER A 88 -4.69 11.65 -8.87
C SER A 88 -5.98 12.05 -8.14
N PRO A 89 -7.13 11.42 -8.44
CA PRO A 89 -8.37 11.65 -7.70
C PRO A 89 -8.37 10.92 -6.35
N ILE A 90 -7.35 10.10 -6.07
CA ILE A 90 -7.25 9.27 -4.87
C ILE A 90 -6.13 9.70 -3.92
N THR A 91 -5.43 10.81 -4.21
CA THR A 91 -4.30 11.31 -3.39
C THR A 91 -4.62 11.32 -1.91
N ALA A 92 -5.72 11.96 -1.50
CA ALA A 92 -6.05 12.11 -0.08
C ALA A 92 -6.28 10.78 0.66
N ILE A 93 -6.92 9.81 0.00
CA ILE A 93 -7.17 8.50 0.61
C ILE A 93 -5.94 7.59 0.57
N ASN A 94 -5.10 7.72 -0.45
CA ASN A 94 -3.81 7.05 -0.50
C ASN A 94 -2.85 7.59 0.57
N ASP A 95 -2.76 8.92 0.73
CA ASP A 95 -1.92 9.57 1.73
C ASP A 95 -2.30 9.15 3.15
N TYR A 96 -3.60 8.99 3.41
CA TYR A 96 -4.08 8.46 4.68
C TYR A 96 -3.56 7.04 4.94
N TYR A 97 -3.65 6.15 3.95
CA TYR A 97 -3.08 4.81 4.05
C TYR A 97 -1.56 4.85 4.27
N ILE A 98 -0.83 5.64 3.48
CA ILE A 98 0.63 5.80 3.59
C ILE A 98 1.02 6.29 4.99
N SER A 99 0.26 7.23 5.56
CA SER A 99 0.51 7.77 6.90
C SER A 99 0.39 6.69 7.97
N ILE A 100 -0.68 5.88 7.93
CA ILE A 100 -0.86 4.74 8.85
C ILE A 100 0.25 3.71 8.68
N SER A 101 0.58 3.38 7.43
CA SER A 101 1.62 2.40 7.13
C SER A 101 3.00 2.87 7.62
N THR A 102 3.31 4.16 7.46
CA THR A 102 4.56 4.77 7.95
C THR A 102 4.68 4.69 9.47
N VAL A 103 3.59 4.94 10.22
CA VAL A 103 3.60 4.75 11.69
C VAL A 103 3.85 3.28 12.05
N ALA A 104 3.26 2.34 11.30
CA ALA A 104 3.53 0.92 11.51
C ALA A 104 5.00 0.56 11.20
N GLU A 105 5.60 1.16 10.17
CA GLU A 105 7.02 0.98 9.82
C GLU A 105 7.94 1.45 10.93
N GLU A 106 7.68 2.62 11.52
CA GLU A 106 8.45 3.16 12.63
C GLU A 106 8.44 2.22 13.84
N ILE A 107 7.26 1.72 14.20
CA ILE A 107 7.09 0.74 15.27
C ILE A 107 7.88 -0.54 14.94
N MET A 108 7.74 -1.07 13.73
CA MET A 108 8.45 -2.27 13.30
C MET A 108 9.97 -2.08 13.23
N SER A 109 10.45 -0.89 12.88
CA SER A 109 11.87 -0.53 12.91
C SER A 109 12.44 -0.63 14.32
N ILE A 110 11.67 -0.20 15.34
CA ILE A 110 12.06 -0.34 16.74
C ILE A 110 12.15 -1.81 17.14
N PHE A 111 11.16 -2.64 16.78
CA PHE A 111 11.20 -4.08 17.05
C PHE A 111 12.40 -4.74 16.37
N MET A 112 12.61 -4.47 15.08
CA MET A 112 13.74 -4.98 14.33
C MET A 112 15.06 -4.62 15.01
N LYS A 113 15.28 -3.36 15.41
CA LYS A 113 16.53 -2.93 16.07
C LYS A 113 16.74 -3.55 17.46
N ARG A 114 15.67 -3.77 18.22
CA ARG A 114 15.76 -4.26 19.62
C ARG A 114 15.75 -5.78 19.74
N LYS A 115 15.26 -6.49 18.73
CA LYS A 115 15.02 -7.93 18.78
C LYS A 115 15.74 -8.71 17.67
N SER A 116 16.47 -8.04 16.79
CA SER A 116 17.46 -8.73 15.95
C SER A 116 18.68 -9.06 16.81
N PRO A 117 19.13 -10.32 16.87
CA PRO A 117 20.35 -10.72 17.59
C PRO A 117 21.60 -10.06 17.00
#